data_AF-A0AAT9WAS4-F1
#
_entry.id   AF-A0AAT9WAS4-F1
#
_cell.length_a   1.000
_cell.length_b   1.000
_cell.length_c   1.000
_cell.angle_alpha   90.00
_cell.angle_beta   90.00
_cell.angle_gamma   90.00
#
_symmetry.space_group_name_H-M   'P 1'
#
loop_
_entity.id
_entity.type
_entity.pdbx_description
1 polymer ?
#
loop_
_entity_poly.entity_id
_entity_poly.type
_entity_poly.pdbx_seq_one_letter_code
_entity_poly.pdbx_strand_id
1 'polypeptide(L)'
;MRINRLALSLLRVWNKPVPDVFQDEVMGPIGASATWKWVPYHNSYVDLNGKRTASVSGGTRWGGGMWINSWDMARFGYLWLRGGAWGGRQILPASYVQAALAPSAHGPDYGYLWWLNTKGKNFPGMPASTYGALGAGSNTITISPEHDLVVVWRWHAGNQAEFARRVIEAIPKR
;
A
#
# COMPACT_ATOMS: atom_id res chain seq x y z
N MET A 1 13.80 3.66 9.50
CA MET A 1 14.98 4.13 8.75
C MET A 1 14.97 3.78 7.26
N ARG A 2 14.67 2.53 6.84
CA ARG A 2 14.81 2.12 5.42
C ARG A 2 13.84 2.81 4.43
N ILE A 3 12.54 2.92 4.76
CA ILE A 3 11.54 3.51 3.86
C ILE A 3 11.74 5.03 3.69
N ASN A 4 12.17 5.75 4.73
CA ASN A 4 12.45 7.18 4.61
C ASN A 4 13.64 7.45 3.67
N ARG A 5 14.67 6.57 3.68
CA ARG A 5 15.77 6.67 2.72
C ARG A 5 15.29 6.40 1.29
N LEU A 6 14.43 5.39 1.10
CA LEU A 6 13.81 5.13 -0.20
C LEU A 6 13.03 6.35 -0.71
N ALA A 7 12.19 6.96 0.14
CA ALA A 7 11.44 8.17 -0.23
C ALA A 7 12.37 9.34 -0.62
N LEU A 8 13.47 9.54 0.10
CA LEU A 8 14.47 10.55 -0.25
C LEU A 8 15.16 10.24 -1.58
N SER A 9 15.53 8.98 -1.83
CA SER A 9 16.12 8.55 -3.10
C SER A 9 15.16 8.78 -4.27
N LEU A 10 13.89 8.40 -4.13
CA LEU A 10 12.86 8.62 -5.14
C LEU A 10 12.66 10.11 -5.43
N LEU A 11 12.60 10.95 -4.38
CA LEU A 11 12.51 12.40 -4.53
C LEU A 11 13.66 12.96 -5.37
N ARG A 12 14.89 12.47 -5.16
CA ARG A 12 16.08 12.90 -5.93
C ARG A 12 16.06 12.39 -7.37
N VAL A 13 15.65 11.14 -7.60
CA VAL A 13 15.57 10.54 -8.94
C VAL A 13 14.53 11.25 -9.80
N TRP A 14 13.34 11.51 -9.26
CA TRP A 14 12.29 12.23 -9.98
C TRP A 14 12.49 13.74 -10.01
N ASN A 15 13.41 14.25 -9.19
CA ASN A 15 13.58 15.68 -8.96
C ASN A 15 12.25 16.37 -8.60
N LYS A 16 11.38 15.65 -7.87
CA LYS A 16 10.00 16.02 -7.57
C LYS A 16 9.56 15.38 -6.24
N PRO A 17 8.71 16.03 -5.43
CA PRO A 17 8.21 15.44 -4.19
C PRO A 17 7.47 14.12 -4.47
N VAL A 18 7.73 13.08 -3.67
CA VAL A 18 7.06 11.78 -3.80
C VAL A 18 5.54 11.88 -3.75
N PRO A 19 4.90 12.72 -2.90
CA PRO A 19 3.44 12.89 -2.92
C PRO A 19 2.91 13.37 -4.27
N ASP A 20 3.62 14.29 -4.92
CA ASP A 20 3.19 14.85 -6.21
C ASP A 20 3.35 13.80 -7.32
N VAL A 21 4.45 13.03 -7.30
CA VAL A 21 4.61 11.90 -8.22
C VAL A 21 3.51 10.86 -7.99
N PHE A 22 3.21 10.54 -6.72
CA PHE A 22 2.19 9.56 -6.38
C PHE A 22 0.78 10.03 -6.77
N GLN A 23 0.50 11.33 -6.66
CA GLN A 23 -0.72 11.94 -7.17
C GLN A 23 -0.83 11.78 -8.68
N ASP A 24 0.19 12.17 -9.43
CA ASP A 24 0.12 12.23 -10.88
C ASP A 24 0.15 10.85 -11.54
N GLU A 25 0.97 9.94 -11.01
CA GLU A 25 1.22 8.65 -11.63
C GLU A 25 0.30 7.53 -11.12
N VAL A 26 -0.30 7.68 -9.93
CA VAL A 26 -1.11 6.60 -9.32
C VAL A 26 -2.48 7.07 -8.86
N MET A 27 -2.54 7.98 -7.88
CA MET A 27 -3.80 8.33 -7.20
C MET A 27 -4.78 9.05 -8.13
N GLY A 28 -4.30 9.97 -8.97
CA GLY A 28 -5.09 10.62 -10.01
C GLY A 28 -5.62 9.62 -11.04
N PRO A 29 -4.76 8.80 -11.68
CA PRO A 29 -5.18 7.80 -12.65
C PRO A 29 -6.19 6.75 -12.13
N ILE A 30 -6.14 6.38 -10.84
CA ILE A 30 -7.14 5.47 -10.24
C ILE A 30 -8.40 6.20 -9.74
N GLY A 31 -8.51 7.51 -9.97
CA GLY A 31 -9.65 8.32 -9.56
C GLY A 31 -9.82 8.39 -8.04
N ALA A 32 -8.72 8.44 -7.29
CA ALA A 32 -8.76 8.69 -5.86
C ALA A 32 -9.20 10.12 -5.57
N SER A 33 -9.80 10.33 -4.39
CA SER A 33 -10.29 11.65 -3.99
C SER A 33 -9.15 12.64 -3.75
N ALA A 34 -9.47 13.93 -3.65
CA ALA A 34 -8.52 14.96 -3.21
C ALA A 34 -8.35 15.03 -1.67
N THR A 35 -8.97 14.11 -0.91
CA THR A 35 -8.99 14.19 0.57
C THR A 35 -7.78 13.54 1.24
N TRP A 36 -7.00 12.75 0.49
CA TRP A 36 -5.77 12.18 1.01
C TRP A 36 -4.66 13.23 1.03
N LYS A 37 -3.73 13.10 1.97
CA LYS A 37 -2.54 13.95 2.05
C LYS A 37 -1.38 13.21 2.68
N TRP A 38 -0.16 13.57 2.29
CA TRP A 38 1.03 13.10 2.97
C TRP A 38 1.55 14.17 3.92
N VAL A 39 1.54 13.88 5.22
CA VAL A 39 1.97 14.80 6.26
C VAL A 39 3.46 14.53 6.57
N PRO A 40 4.40 15.42 6.25
CA PRO A 40 5.80 15.23 6.63
C PRO A 40 6.01 15.50 8.13
N TYR A 41 7.07 14.94 8.71
CA TYR A 41 7.55 15.42 10.02
C TYR A 41 8.20 16.80 9.87
N HIS A 42 8.21 17.58 10.95
CA HIS A 42 8.79 18.93 10.98
C HIS A 42 10.26 19.00 10.52
N ASN A 43 11.02 17.92 10.73
CA ASN A 43 12.44 17.79 10.37
C ASN A 43 12.68 17.00 9.07
N SER A 44 11.64 16.70 8.29
CA SER A 44 11.73 15.88 7.08
C SER A 44 11.73 16.74 5.81
N TYR A 45 12.64 17.71 5.75
CA TYR A 45 12.79 18.63 4.61
C TYR A 45 14.22 18.59 4.08
N VAL A 46 14.36 18.73 2.77
CA VAL A 46 15.64 18.79 2.06
C VAL A 46 15.65 19.94 1.07
N ASP A 47 16.83 20.44 0.72
CA ASP A 47 16.99 21.33 -0.43
C ASP A 47 16.96 20.52 -1.73
N LEU A 48 16.03 20.89 -2.62
CA LEU A 48 15.92 20.36 -3.97
C LEU A 48 15.96 21.53 -4.95
N ASN A 49 17.12 21.76 -5.57
CA ASN A 49 17.37 22.86 -6.51
C ASN A 49 17.03 24.24 -5.93
N GLY A 50 17.45 24.51 -4.69
CA GLY A 50 17.17 25.79 -4.02
C GLY A 50 15.75 25.91 -3.46
N LYS A 51 14.91 24.87 -3.58
CA LYS A 51 13.58 24.81 -2.99
C LYS A 51 13.54 23.83 -1.81
N ARG A 52 13.15 24.34 -0.64
CA ARG A 52 12.87 23.52 0.53
C ARG A 52 11.69 22.60 0.26
N THR A 53 11.95 21.30 0.24
CA THR A 53 11.00 20.28 -0.21
C THR A 53 10.83 19.19 0.85
N ALA A 54 9.60 18.76 1.08
CA ALA A 54 9.30 17.70 2.04
C ALA A 54 9.75 16.33 1.50
N SER A 55 10.64 15.66 2.24
CA SER A 55 10.97 14.24 2.05
C SER A 55 10.07 13.43 2.96
N VAL A 56 8.98 12.91 2.43
CA VAL A 56 7.94 12.30 3.26
C VAL A 56 8.37 11.01 3.98
N SER A 57 7.77 10.77 5.14
CA SER A 57 8.03 9.57 5.92
C SER A 57 7.17 8.40 5.46
N GLY A 58 7.77 7.21 5.45
CA GLY A 58 7.10 5.99 5.03
C GLY A 58 6.08 5.40 6.01
N GLY A 59 5.91 5.98 7.18
CA GLY A 59 5.05 5.41 8.23
C GLY A 59 4.42 6.49 9.10
N THR A 60 3.20 6.21 9.57
CA THR A 60 2.35 7.18 10.27
C THR A 60 2.74 7.46 11.72
N ARG A 61 3.95 7.05 12.13
CA ARG A 61 4.19 6.69 13.53
C ARG A 61 4.31 7.80 14.56
N TRP A 62 4.51 9.08 14.32
CA TRP A 62 4.61 10.05 15.44
C TRP A 62 4.15 11.45 14.98
N GLY A 63 2.98 11.52 14.34
CA GLY A 63 2.42 12.77 13.80
C GLY A 63 2.76 13.09 12.34
N GLY A 64 3.37 12.17 11.60
CA GLY A 64 3.60 12.25 10.14
C GLY A 64 2.96 11.07 9.41
N GLY A 65 3.13 10.97 8.09
CA GLY A 65 2.68 9.87 7.23
C GLY A 65 1.46 10.18 6.37
N MET A 66 0.94 9.16 5.68
CA MET A 66 -0.20 9.30 4.76
C MET A 66 -1.54 9.26 5.49
N TRP A 67 -2.37 10.24 5.22
CA TRP A 67 -3.75 10.34 5.70
C TRP A 67 -4.64 10.08 4.49
N ILE A 68 -5.47 9.04 4.56
CA ILE A 68 -6.25 8.53 3.43
C ILE A 68 -7.54 7.89 3.94
N ASN A 69 -8.62 8.02 3.19
CA ASN A 69 -9.91 7.39 3.53
C ASN A 69 -9.96 5.93 3.07
N SER A 70 -10.93 5.16 3.57
CA SER A 70 -11.02 3.73 3.28
C SER A 70 -11.31 3.42 1.80
N TRP A 71 -12.02 4.30 1.11
CA TRP A 71 -12.34 4.13 -0.31
C TRP A 71 -11.11 4.29 -1.20
N ASP A 72 -10.26 5.27 -0.92
CA ASP A 72 -9.01 5.47 -1.67
C ASP A 72 -7.99 4.37 -1.35
N MET A 73 -7.97 3.86 -0.11
CA MET A 73 -7.22 2.63 0.22
C MET A 73 -7.73 1.43 -0.59
N ALA A 74 -9.05 1.28 -0.75
CA ALA A 74 -9.64 0.20 -1.53
C ALA A 74 -9.31 0.33 -3.02
N ARG A 75 -9.35 1.54 -3.59
CA ARG A 75 -8.89 1.80 -4.97
C ARG A 75 -7.43 1.39 -5.15
N PHE A 76 -6.57 1.82 -4.23
CA PHE A 76 -5.17 1.42 -4.27
C PHE A 76 -5.01 -0.10 -4.17
N GLY A 77 -5.70 -0.77 -3.24
CA GLY A 77 -5.66 -2.24 -3.15
C GLY A 77 -6.19 -2.93 -4.42
N TYR A 78 -7.23 -2.38 -5.04
CA TYR A 78 -7.82 -2.92 -6.26
C TYR A 78 -6.88 -2.79 -7.47
N LEU A 79 -6.12 -1.70 -7.56
CA LEU A 79 -5.05 -1.57 -8.56
C LEU A 79 -4.06 -2.75 -8.48
N TRP A 80 -3.67 -3.15 -7.26
CA TRP A 80 -2.77 -4.27 -7.05
C TRP A 80 -3.43 -5.63 -7.35
N LEU A 81 -4.69 -5.80 -6.93
CA LEU A 81 -5.50 -6.98 -7.29
C LEU A 81 -5.58 -7.18 -8.80
N ARG A 82 -5.68 -6.08 -9.56
CA ARG A 82 -5.73 -6.08 -11.04
C ARG A 82 -4.35 -6.06 -11.71
N GLY A 83 -3.28 -6.43 -11.01
CA GLY A 83 -1.96 -6.54 -11.62
C GLY A 83 -1.41 -5.20 -12.13
N GLY A 84 -1.84 -4.08 -11.54
CA GLY A 84 -1.43 -2.73 -11.93
C GLY A 84 -2.26 -2.10 -13.05
N ALA A 85 -3.30 -2.78 -13.54
CA ALA A 85 -4.21 -2.24 -14.56
C ALA A 85 -5.41 -1.51 -13.92
N TRP A 86 -5.80 -0.38 -14.51
CA TRP A 86 -6.96 0.39 -14.09
C TRP A 86 -7.64 1.05 -15.30
N GLY A 87 -8.95 0.85 -15.46
CA GLY A 87 -9.73 1.52 -16.51
C GLY A 87 -9.17 1.34 -17.94
N GLY A 88 -8.59 0.17 -18.25
CA GLY A 88 -7.97 -0.11 -19.56
C GLY A 88 -6.54 0.40 -19.73
N ARG A 89 -5.96 1.07 -18.73
CA ARG A 89 -4.57 1.54 -18.73
C ARG A 89 -3.70 0.74 -17.76
N GLN A 90 -2.48 0.41 -18.17
CA GLN A 90 -1.46 -0.12 -17.25
C GLN A 90 -0.81 1.02 -16.48
N ILE A 91 -1.06 1.09 -15.17
CA ILE A 91 -0.50 2.12 -14.28
C ILE A 91 0.82 1.65 -13.66
N LEU A 92 0.84 0.43 -13.12
CA LEU A 92 2.06 -0.21 -12.62
C LEU A 92 2.47 -1.32 -13.59
N PRO A 93 3.74 -1.48 -13.98
CA PRO A 93 4.14 -2.59 -14.83
C PRO A 93 3.74 -3.93 -14.21
N ALA A 94 3.09 -4.81 -14.98
CA ALA A 94 2.65 -6.12 -14.47
C ALA A 94 3.83 -6.94 -13.90
N SER A 95 4.99 -6.87 -14.55
CA SER A 95 6.24 -7.48 -14.08
C SER A 95 6.69 -6.95 -12.71
N TYR A 96 6.50 -5.66 -12.45
CA TYR A 96 6.79 -5.06 -11.14
C TYR A 96 5.81 -5.55 -10.08
N VAL A 97 4.52 -5.67 -10.40
CA VAL A 97 3.52 -6.22 -9.46
C VAL A 97 3.87 -7.66 -9.08
N GLN A 98 4.22 -8.50 -10.06
CA GLN A 98 4.66 -9.88 -9.79
C GLN A 98 5.92 -9.91 -8.91
N ALA A 99 6.93 -9.09 -9.23
CA ALA A 99 8.15 -9.01 -8.44
C ALA A 99 7.90 -8.52 -6.99
N ALA A 100 7.00 -7.55 -6.84
CA ALA A 100 6.66 -6.98 -5.54
C ALA A 100 5.88 -7.94 -4.63
N LEU A 101 5.14 -8.88 -5.22
CA LEU A 101 4.35 -9.89 -4.50
C LEU A 101 5.07 -11.23 -4.37
N ALA A 102 6.29 -11.35 -4.92
CA ALA A 102 7.15 -12.50 -4.70
C ALA A 102 7.88 -12.40 -3.35
N PRO A 103 8.13 -13.53 -2.67
CA PRO A 103 9.02 -13.58 -1.51
C PRO A 103 10.37 -12.90 -1.75
N SER A 104 10.78 -12.06 -0.81
CA SER A 104 12.12 -11.47 -0.82
C SER A 104 13.18 -12.44 -0.31
N ALA A 105 14.45 -12.12 -0.58
CA ALA A 105 15.60 -12.86 -0.02
C ALA A 105 15.65 -12.87 1.51
N HIS A 106 14.85 -12.03 2.18
CA HIS A 106 14.80 -11.90 3.64
C HIS A 106 13.68 -12.73 4.28
N GLY A 107 12.90 -13.47 3.49
CA GLY A 107 11.92 -14.43 4.01
C GLY A 107 10.66 -14.57 3.15
N PRO A 108 9.85 -15.60 3.40
CA PRO A 108 8.67 -15.91 2.60
C PRO A 108 7.51 -14.94 2.81
N ASP A 109 7.55 -14.15 3.88
CA ASP A 109 6.43 -13.38 4.41
C ASP A 109 6.47 -11.89 3.99
N TYR A 110 7.42 -11.49 3.15
CA TYR A 110 7.58 -10.10 2.74
C TYR A 110 8.16 -9.96 1.33
N GLY A 111 7.53 -9.11 0.52
CA GLY A 111 7.98 -8.74 -0.84
C GLY A 111 8.50 -7.31 -0.90
N TYR A 112 8.22 -6.59 -1.99
CA TYR A 112 8.58 -5.17 -2.10
C TYR A 112 7.59 -4.29 -1.35
N LEU A 113 7.80 -4.20 -0.03
CA LEU A 113 6.97 -3.44 0.91
C LEU A 113 5.57 -4.03 1.18
N TRP A 114 5.30 -5.24 0.70
CA TRP A 114 4.04 -5.98 0.92
C TRP A 114 4.22 -7.13 1.90
N TRP A 115 3.28 -7.28 2.83
CA TRP A 115 3.19 -8.46 3.68
C TRP A 115 2.53 -9.59 2.90
N LEU A 116 3.18 -10.75 2.83
CA LEU A 116 2.74 -11.90 2.03
C LEU A 116 2.23 -13.02 2.93
N ASN A 117 1.22 -13.77 2.50
CA ASN A 117 0.71 -14.93 3.23
C ASN A 117 1.29 -16.27 2.76
N THR A 118 2.46 -16.27 2.12
CA THR A 118 3.07 -17.45 1.47
C THR A 118 3.14 -18.68 2.38
N LYS A 119 3.30 -18.48 3.69
CA LYS A 119 3.32 -19.55 4.72
C LYS A 119 2.14 -19.51 5.69
N GLY A 120 1.08 -18.76 5.38
CA GLY A 120 -0.12 -18.66 6.21
C GLY A 120 0.07 -17.83 7.49
N LYS A 121 1.22 -17.20 7.70
CA LYS A 121 1.58 -16.51 8.95
C LYS A 121 0.93 -15.13 9.08
N ASN A 122 1.04 -14.30 8.03
CA ASN A 122 0.58 -12.91 8.09
C ASN A 122 -0.94 -12.80 7.98
N PHE A 123 -1.61 -13.76 7.35
CA PHE A 123 -3.07 -13.77 7.25
C PHE A 123 -3.59 -15.20 7.54
N PRO A 124 -3.59 -15.62 8.81
CA PRO A 124 -3.97 -16.99 9.17
C PRO A 124 -5.40 -17.33 8.72
N GLY A 125 -5.55 -18.50 8.09
CA GLY A 125 -6.83 -18.98 7.55
C GLY A 125 -7.26 -18.32 6.23
N MET A 126 -6.44 -17.43 5.66
CA MET A 126 -6.61 -16.93 4.29
C MET A 126 -5.73 -17.72 3.32
N PRO A 127 -6.02 -17.71 2.00
CA PRO A 127 -5.17 -18.38 1.01
C PRO A 127 -3.71 -17.91 1.03
N ALA A 128 -2.79 -18.76 0.58
CA ALA A 128 -1.36 -18.44 0.50
C ALA A 128 -1.07 -17.28 -0.47
N SER A 129 -1.94 -17.07 -1.46
CA SER A 129 -1.88 -15.95 -2.40
C SER A 129 -2.29 -14.60 -1.79
N THR A 130 -2.73 -14.57 -0.52
CA THR A 130 -3.20 -13.35 0.14
C THR A 130 -2.01 -12.46 0.47
N TYR A 131 -2.18 -11.15 0.32
CA TYR A 131 -1.16 -10.16 0.68
C TYR A 131 -1.83 -8.88 1.17
N GLY A 132 -1.05 -7.99 1.78
CA GLY A 132 -1.62 -6.75 2.27
C GLY A 132 -0.64 -5.70 2.77
N ALA A 133 -1.18 -4.50 2.96
CA ALA A 133 -0.51 -3.38 3.61
C ALA A 133 -1.00 -3.31 5.06
N LEU A 134 -0.07 -3.46 6.02
CA LEU A 134 -0.36 -3.46 7.45
C LEU A 134 0.24 -2.22 8.09
N GLY A 135 -0.63 -1.35 8.60
CA GLY A 135 -0.29 -0.07 9.22
C GLY A 135 -0.46 -0.08 10.74
N ALA A 136 0.25 0.83 11.42
CA ALA A 136 0.07 1.07 12.84
C ALA A 136 -1.37 1.52 13.16
N GLY A 137 -1.85 1.19 14.37
CA GLY A 137 -3.25 1.45 14.76
C GLY A 137 -4.26 0.57 14.02
N SER A 138 -3.83 -0.61 13.55
CA SER A 138 -4.68 -1.61 12.89
C SER A 138 -5.42 -1.06 11.67
N ASN A 139 -4.65 -0.45 10.75
CA ASN A 139 -5.14 -0.05 9.44
C ASN A 139 -4.64 -1.07 8.42
N THR A 140 -5.54 -1.81 7.79
CA THR A 140 -5.21 -2.94 6.92
C THR A 140 -5.87 -2.80 5.56
N ILE A 141 -5.10 -3.13 4.51
CA ILE A 141 -5.59 -3.43 3.17
C ILE A 141 -5.25 -4.88 2.93
N THR A 142 -6.23 -5.76 2.94
CA THR A 142 -6.08 -7.21 2.70
C THR A 142 -6.61 -7.53 1.32
N ILE A 143 -5.80 -8.21 0.51
CA ILE A 143 -6.11 -8.54 -0.89
C ILE A 143 -6.04 -10.05 -1.05
N SER A 144 -7.14 -10.65 -1.53
CA SER A 144 -7.24 -12.08 -1.82
C SER A 144 -7.55 -12.28 -3.29
N PRO A 145 -6.53 -12.54 -4.14
CA PRO A 145 -6.74 -12.77 -5.57
C PRO A 145 -7.68 -13.93 -5.88
N GLU A 146 -7.59 -15.02 -5.12
CA GLU A 146 -8.44 -16.21 -5.31
C GLU A 146 -9.94 -15.91 -5.12
N HIS A 147 -10.28 -14.90 -4.33
CA HIS A 147 -11.65 -14.49 -4.07
C HIS A 147 -12.05 -13.21 -4.83
N ASP A 148 -11.16 -12.68 -5.68
CA ASP A 148 -11.32 -11.38 -6.33
C ASP A 148 -11.70 -10.25 -5.35
N LEU A 149 -11.04 -10.22 -4.18
CA LEU A 149 -11.50 -9.43 -3.04
C LEU A 149 -10.42 -8.47 -2.52
N VAL A 150 -10.85 -7.23 -2.21
CA VAL A 150 -10.10 -6.25 -1.42
C VAL A 150 -10.92 -5.88 -0.19
N VAL A 151 -10.30 -5.97 0.98
CA VAL A 151 -10.89 -5.60 2.26
C VAL A 151 -10.06 -4.51 2.90
N VAL A 152 -10.69 -3.38 3.23
CA VAL A 152 -10.08 -2.31 4.03
C VAL A 152 -10.73 -2.32 5.40
N TRP A 153 -9.92 -2.51 6.44
CA TRP A 153 -10.37 -2.50 7.83
C TRP A 153 -9.46 -1.61 8.67
N ARG A 154 -10.04 -0.68 9.42
CA ARG A 154 -9.28 0.39 10.09
C ARG A 154 -9.65 0.45 11.56
N TRP A 155 -8.66 0.78 12.39
CA TRP A 155 -8.82 0.98 13.84
C TRP A 155 -9.45 -0.23 14.55
N HIS A 156 -9.12 -1.44 14.10
CA HIS A 156 -9.69 -2.66 14.62
C HIS A 156 -8.88 -3.29 15.75
N ALA A 157 -9.56 -4.05 16.61
CA ALA A 157 -8.93 -4.83 17.68
C ALA A 157 -8.56 -6.27 17.27
N GLY A 158 -9.09 -6.76 16.16
CA GLY A 158 -8.83 -8.11 15.65
C GLY A 158 -7.47 -8.25 14.96
N ASN A 159 -7.17 -9.47 14.47
CA ASN A 159 -6.04 -9.67 13.56
C ASN A 159 -6.43 -9.28 12.12
N GLN A 160 -5.43 -8.95 11.30
CA GLN A 160 -5.57 -8.48 9.91
C GLN A 160 -6.33 -9.43 8.95
N ALA A 161 -6.49 -10.71 9.29
CA ALA A 161 -7.24 -11.68 8.49
C ALA A 161 -8.70 -11.82 8.94
N GLU A 162 -9.03 -11.46 10.18
CA GLU A 162 -10.32 -11.83 10.80
C GLU A 162 -11.52 -11.35 9.98
N PHE A 163 -11.55 -10.06 9.64
CA PHE A 163 -12.69 -9.51 8.91
C PHE A 163 -12.76 -10.07 7.48
N ALA A 164 -11.62 -10.21 6.80
CA ALA A 164 -11.58 -10.78 5.45
C ALA A 164 -12.07 -12.24 5.42
N ARG A 165 -11.73 -13.06 6.43
CA ARG A 165 -12.26 -14.41 6.56
C ARG A 165 -13.77 -14.42 6.74
N ARG A 166 -14.30 -13.59 7.64
CA ARG A 166 -15.76 -13.50 7.87
C ARG A 166 -16.50 -13.07 6.60
N VAL A 167 -15.92 -12.15 5.83
CA VAL A 167 -16.49 -11.75 4.53
C VAL A 167 -16.52 -12.95 3.59
N ILE A 168 -15.42 -13.68 3.44
CA ILE A 168 -15.34 -14.87 2.56
C ILE A 168 -16.31 -15.96 3.01
N GLU A 169 -16.38 -16.26 4.31
CA GLU A 169 -17.30 -17.25 4.90
C GLU A 169 -18.77 -16.89 4.66
N ALA A 170 -19.09 -15.60 4.52
CA ALA A 170 -20.44 -15.10 4.22
C ALA A 170 -20.79 -15.09 2.73
N ILE A 171 -19.82 -15.28 1.82
CA ILE A 171 -20.11 -15.37 0.38
C ILE A 171 -20.73 -16.74 0.10
N PRO A 172 -21.95 -16.80 -0.47
CA PRO A 172 -22.58 -18.08 -0.82
C PRO A 172 -21.66 -18.88 -1.76
N LYS A 173 -21.43 -20.15 -1.44
CA LYS A 173 -20.75 -21.07 -2.36
C LYS A 173 -21.63 -21.20 -3.60
N ARG A 174 -21.12 -20.76 -4.75
CA ARG A 174 -21.77 -20.97 -6.05
C ARG A 174 -21.62 -22.41 -6.49
#